data_AF-A0A663MUI4-F1
#
_entry.id   AF-A0A663MUI4-F1
#
_cell.length_a   1.000
_cell.length_b   1.000
_cell.length_c   1.000
_cell.angle_alpha   90.00
_cell.angle_beta   90.00
_cell.angle_gamma   90.00
#
_symmetry.space_group_name_H-M   'P 1'
#
loop_
_entity.id
_entity.type
_entity.pdbx_description
1 polymer ?
#
loop_
_entity_poly.entity_id
_entity_poly.type
_entity_poly.pdbx_seq_one_letter_code
_entity_poly.pdbx_strand_id
1 'polypeptide(L)'
;MDQLYFKLELPLQPTEHVVGVQLILLFSYQLYRMSTLVMQSMAFLQFFSPVPGSQLYMNGDLKLNQRQLLNHCGLDTRYNVSVVNGTSPFASDYDLTNIIAAYWDRNVTTVFSDPNPVWMTGRAADTPFIINATIRYPVEVILYQPGFWEIIKFAWIQYVSILLIFLWVFGRIKMFVFQNQVLTTTPISPVLPVSPVLSYKQHQS
;
A
#
# COMPACT_ATOMS: atom_id res chain seq x y z
N MET A 1 11.03 14.85 12.37
CA MET A 1 10.61 14.91 10.96
C MET A 1 11.86 15.09 10.17
N ASP A 2 12.19 14.12 9.33
CA ASP A 2 13.44 14.13 8.58
C ASP A 2 13.28 15.03 7.37
N GLN A 3 14.36 15.72 6.99
CA GLN A 3 14.36 16.67 5.89
C GLN A 3 15.73 16.73 5.25
N LEU A 4 15.74 16.95 3.94
CA LEU A 4 16.91 17.19 3.14
C LEU A 4 16.96 18.65 2.72
N TYR A 5 18.06 19.32 3.07
CA TYR A 5 18.38 20.64 2.57
C TYR A 5 19.28 20.50 1.34
N PHE A 6 18.75 20.85 0.18
CA PHE A 6 19.49 20.88 -1.07
C PHE A 6 19.72 22.34 -1.48
N LYS A 7 20.98 22.69 -1.66
CA LYS A 7 21.40 24.00 -2.17
C LYS A 7 22.34 23.79 -3.34
N LEU A 8 21.98 24.32 -4.50
CA LEU A 8 22.79 24.29 -5.71
C LEU A 8 23.05 25.73 -6.15
N GLU A 9 24.31 26.05 -6.39
CA GLU A 9 24.75 27.34 -6.92
C GLU A 9 25.26 27.13 -8.34
N LEU A 10 24.59 27.77 -9.30
CA LEU A 10 24.93 27.70 -10.72
C LEU A 10 25.64 29.01 -11.08
N PRO A 11 26.97 28.99 -11.32
CA PRO A 11 27.67 30.16 -11.83
C PRO A 11 27.19 30.43 -13.25
N LEU A 12 26.69 31.64 -13.49
CA LEU A 12 26.19 32.07 -14.79
C LEU A 12 26.98 33.28 -15.25
N GLN A 13 27.11 33.42 -16.57
CA GLN A 13 27.66 34.64 -17.14
C GLN A 13 26.66 35.81 -16.99
N PRO A 14 27.12 37.07 -16.96
CA PRO A 14 26.24 38.24 -16.86
C PRO A 14 25.16 38.30 -17.96
N THR A 15 25.43 37.73 -19.13
CA THR A 15 24.56 37.67 -20.30
C THR A 15 23.56 36.51 -20.28
N GLU A 16 23.75 35.52 -19.40
CA GLU A 16 22.87 34.34 -19.33
C GLU A 16 21.67 34.62 -18.43
N HIS A 17 20.47 34.25 -18.85
CA HIS A 17 19.26 34.47 -18.08
C HIS A 17 18.51 33.15 -17.87
N VAL A 18 18.12 32.87 -16.63
CA VAL A 18 17.36 31.66 -16.28
C VAL A 18 15.89 32.01 -16.18
N VAL A 19 15.10 31.37 -17.04
CA VAL A 19 13.64 31.59 -17.16
C VAL A 19 12.86 30.43 -16.53
N GLY A 20 13.51 29.28 -16.36
CA GLY A 20 12.91 28.13 -15.70
C GLY A 20 13.96 27.13 -15.23
N VAL A 21 13.53 26.25 -14.36
CA VAL A 21 14.34 25.18 -13.77
C VAL A 21 13.55 23.90 -13.83
N GLN A 22 14.19 22.84 -14.32
CA GLN A 22 13.74 21.47 -14.19
C GLN A 22 14.86 20.70 -13.48
N LEU A 23 14.51 20.07 -12.36
CA LEU A 23 15.46 19.36 -11.51
C LEU A 23 14.88 17.99 -11.18
N ILE A 24 15.64 16.95 -11.48
CA ILE A 24 15.39 15.59 -11.02
C ILE A 24 16.35 15.28 -9.89
N LEU A 25 15.81 14.81 -8.78
CA LEU A 25 16.58 14.24 -7.69
C LEU A 25 16.19 12.77 -7.55
N LEU A 26 17.20 11.90 -7.41
CA LEU A 26 17.00 10.46 -7.28
C LEU A 26 17.34 10.02 -5.86
N PHE A 27 16.48 9.21 -5.25
CA PHE A 27 16.66 8.71 -3.88
C PHE A 27 16.51 7.19 -3.83
N SER A 28 17.31 6.53 -2.99
CA SER A 28 17.05 5.14 -2.61
C SER A 28 15.97 5.14 -1.52
N TYR A 29 14.86 4.46 -1.78
CA TYR A 29 13.71 4.38 -0.88
C TYR A 29 13.54 2.94 -0.38
N GLN A 30 13.49 2.78 0.93
CA GLN A 30 13.45 1.47 1.58
C GLN A 30 12.40 1.43 2.70
N LEU A 31 11.56 0.40 2.68
CA LEU A 31 10.61 0.07 3.73
C LEU A 31 10.99 -1.27 4.35
N TYR A 32 10.84 -1.42 5.66
CA TYR A 32 11.35 -2.58 6.40
C TYR A 32 10.34 -3.33 7.28
N ARG A 33 9.16 -2.76 7.56
CA ARG A 33 8.34 -3.22 8.68
C ARG A 33 7.26 -4.23 8.30
N MET A 34 6.16 -3.76 7.69
CA MET A 34 5.05 -4.63 7.26
C MET A 34 5.19 -5.07 5.80
N SER A 35 5.93 -4.31 5.01
CA SER A 35 6.27 -4.65 3.63
C SER A 35 7.72 -4.23 3.40
N THR A 36 8.53 -5.15 2.87
CA THR A 36 9.91 -4.89 2.50
C THR A 36 9.98 -4.46 1.04
N LEU A 37 9.99 -3.16 0.79
CA LEU A 37 10.11 -2.56 -0.54
C LEU A 37 11.45 -1.86 -0.64
N VAL A 38 12.20 -2.17 -1.70
CA VAL A 38 13.41 -1.45 -2.08
C VAL A 38 13.20 -0.93 -3.49
N MET A 39 13.25 0.39 -3.65
CA MET A 39 13.11 1.03 -4.95
C MET A 39 14.00 2.26 -5.09
N GLN A 40 14.31 2.62 -6.33
CA GLN A 40 14.79 3.96 -6.62
C GLN A 40 13.61 4.88 -6.94
N SER A 41 13.54 5.94 -6.17
CA SER A 41 12.50 6.95 -6.21
C SER A 41 13.03 8.25 -6.83
N MET A 42 12.11 9.12 -7.24
CA MET A 42 12.41 10.36 -7.93
C MET A 42 11.60 11.50 -7.31
N ALA A 43 12.25 12.65 -7.09
CA ALA A 43 11.57 13.93 -6.94
C ALA A 43 11.79 14.74 -8.23
N PHE A 44 10.69 15.13 -8.86
CA PHE A 44 10.70 16.03 -10.01
C PHE A 44 10.25 17.41 -9.56
N LEU A 45 11.14 18.39 -9.66
CA LEU A 45 10.90 19.77 -9.32
C LEU A 45 10.95 20.59 -10.61
N GLN A 46 9.89 21.33 -10.89
CA GLN A 46 9.85 22.21 -12.05
C GLN A 46 9.20 23.53 -11.70
N PHE A 47 9.77 24.61 -12.20
CA PHE A 47 9.19 25.94 -12.09
C PHE A 47 9.63 26.80 -13.27
N PHE A 48 8.69 27.54 -13.82
CA PHE A 48 8.90 28.43 -14.97
C PHE A 48 8.33 29.80 -14.66
N SER A 49 9.08 30.83 -15.01
CA SER A 49 8.68 32.22 -14.87
C SER A 49 8.97 32.98 -16.16
N PRO A 50 8.10 33.89 -16.61
CA PRO A 50 8.39 34.73 -17.77
C PRO A 50 9.53 35.74 -17.50
N VAL A 51 9.93 35.93 -16.24
CA VAL A 51 10.95 36.91 -15.84
C VAL A 51 12.23 36.20 -15.37
N PRO A 52 13.42 36.66 -15.82
CA PRO A 52 14.70 36.11 -15.36
C PRO A 52 14.84 36.07 -13.84
N GLY A 53 15.17 34.89 -13.33
CA GLY A 53 15.35 34.64 -11.91
C GLY A 53 16.79 34.82 -11.44
N SER A 54 16.93 35.18 -10.18
CA SER A 54 18.17 35.10 -9.40
C SER A 54 18.20 33.86 -8.50
N GLN A 55 17.04 33.46 -7.96
CA GLN A 55 16.96 32.34 -7.03
C GLN A 55 15.60 31.66 -7.11
N LEU A 56 15.62 30.33 -7.00
CA LEU A 56 14.45 29.49 -6.80
C LEU A 56 14.47 28.93 -5.38
N TYR A 57 13.39 29.12 -4.64
CA TYR A 57 13.17 28.51 -3.34
C TYR A 57 11.95 27.59 -3.39
N MET A 58 12.15 26.33 -3.00
CA MET A 58 11.11 25.31 -2.95
C MET A 58 11.12 24.62 -1.59
N ASN A 59 9.95 24.40 -1.01
CA ASN A 59 9.81 23.73 0.27
C ASN A 59 8.57 22.84 0.25
N GLY A 60 8.79 21.55 0.10
CA GLY A 60 7.72 20.59 -0.11
C GLY A 60 7.98 19.25 0.55
N ASP A 61 6.95 18.43 0.51
CA ASP A 61 6.99 17.07 1.03
C ASP A 61 7.24 16.09 -0.13
N LEU A 62 8.09 15.10 0.09
CA LEU A 62 8.20 13.94 -0.80
C LEU A 62 7.22 12.87 -0.35
N LYS A 63 6.16 12.67 -1.13
CA LYS A 63 5.06 11.77 -0.78
C LYS A 63 5.07 10.50 -1.61
N LEU A 64 4.75 9.37 -1.00
CA LEU A 64 4.58 8.10 -1.69
C LEU A 64 3.21 8.03 -2.37
N ASN A 65 3.21 7.76 -3.66
CA ASN A 65 2.03 7.52 -4.46
C ASN A 65 1.95 6.03 -4.81
N GLN A 66 0.96 5.34 -4.23
CA GLN A 66 0.75 3.90 -4.38
C GLN A 66 -0.50 3.64 -5.23
N ARG A 67 -0.31 3.16 -6.46
CA ARG A 67 -1.38 2.70 -7.37
C ARG A 67 -1.69 1.21 -7.20
N GLN A 68 -0.77 0.46 -6.60
CA GLN A 68 -0.92 -0.95 -6.24
C GLN A 68 -0.62 -1.14 -4.76
N LEU A 69 -1.38 -2.03 -4.11
CA LEU A 69 -1.09 -2.48 -2.75
C LEU A 69 0.26 -3.21 -2.69
N LEU A 70 1.01 -2.97 -1.63
CA LEU A 70 2.24 -3.71 -1.38
C LEU A 70 1.94 -5.10 -0.79
N ASN A 71 2.84 -6.06 -0.97
CA ASN A 71 2.68 -7.37 -0.33
C ASN A 71 3.01 -7.27 1.18
N HIS A 72 2.25 -7.97 2.04
CA HIS A 72 2.53 -8.07 3.49
C HIS A 72 3.82 -8.83 3.85
N CYS A 73 4.45 -9.50 2.89
CA CYS A 73 5.65 -10.30 3.11
C CYS A 73 6.45 -10.40 1.81
N GLY A 74 7.74 -10.72 1.96
CA GLY A 74 8.68 -10.85 0.86
C GLY A 74 9.36 -9.53 0.50
N LEU A 75 10.49 -9.66 -0.20
CA LEU A 75 11.28 -8.53 -0.68
C LEU A 75 10.76 -8.11 -2.06
N ASP A 76 10.22 -6.90 -2.15
CA ASP A 76 9.86 -6.27 -3.43
C ASP A 76 11.02 -5.39 -3.90
N THR A 77 11.73 -5.86 -4.92
CA THR A 77 12.82 -5.14 -5.59
C THR A 77 12.49 -4.81 -7.04
N ARG A 78 11.21 -4.89 -7.44
CA ARG A 78 10.80 -4.67 -8.85
C ARG A 78 11.26 -3.32 -9.39
N TYR A 79 11.32 -2.31 -8.53
CA TYR A 79 11.73 -0.95 -8.86
C TYR A 79 13.12 -0.58 -8.32
N ASN A 80 13.94 -1.58 -7.93
CA ASN A 80 15.34 -1.38 -7.55
C ASN A 80 16.24 -1.35 -8.80
N VAL A 81 15.88 -0.50 -9.75
CA VAL A 81 16.60 -0.27 -11.01
C VAL A 81 16.82 1.21 -11.17
N SER A 82 17.92 1.57 -11.85
CA SER A 82 18.25 2.98 -12.06
C SER A 82 17.12 3.68 -12.83
N VAL A 83 16.61 4.81 -12.30
CA VAL A 83 15.57 5.60 -12.99
C VAL A 83 16.14 6.22 -14.27
N VAL A 84 17.40 6.65 -14.21
CA VAL A 84 18.17 7.11 -15.37
C VAL A 84 19.28 6.11 -15.63
N ASN A 85 19.28 5.50 -16.81
CA ASN A 85 20.29 4.51 -17.17
C ASN A 85 21.57 5.19 -17.69
N GLY A 86 22.48 5.56 -16.78
CA GLY A 86 23.76 6.18 -17.11
C GLY A 86 24.73 5.31 -17.92
N THR A 87 24.39 4.04 -18.18
CA THR A 87 25.19 3.14 -19.02
C THR A 87 24.65 3.02 -20.45
N SER A 88 23.49 3.61 -20.73
CA SER A 88 22.92 3.53 -22.08
C SER A 88 23.72 4.38 -23.07
N PRO A 89 24.03 3.85 -24.26
CA PRO A 89 24.64 4.62 -25.34
C PRO A 89 23.62 5.48 -26.12
N PHE A 90 22.31 5.31 -25.88
CA PHE A 90 21.27 5.99 -26.65
C PHE A 90 20.89 7.32 -26.01
N ALA A 91 20.92 8.41 -26.79
CA ALA A 91 20.51 9.74 -26.33
C ALA A 91 19.03 9.79 -25.91
N SER A 92 18.17 8.95 -26.51
CA SER A 92 16.75 8.85 -26.17
C SER A 92 16.50 8.45 -24.72
N ASP A 93 17.42 7.70 -24.11
CA ASP A 93 17.28 7.22 -22.74
C ASP A 93 17.58 8.31 -21.70
N TYR A 94 18.19 9.41 -22.15
CA TYR A 94 18.44 10.61 -21.37
C TYR A 94 17.40 11.72 -21.63
N ASP A 95 16.44 11.49 -22.52
CA ASP A 95 15.34 12.43 -22.72
C ASP A 95 14.44 12.48 -21.48
N LEU A 96 14.23 13.70 -20.98
CA LEU A 96 13.46 13.97 -19.78
C LEU A 96 12.04 13.40 -19.90
N THR A 97 11.44 13.50 -21.09
CA THR A 97 10.08 13.01 -21.35
C THR A 97 9.99 11.51 -21.16
N ASN A 98 10.94 10.76 -21.71
CA ASN A 98 10.98 9.30 -21.60
C ASN A 98 11.26 8.86 -20.17
N ILE A 99 12.17 9.53 -19.47
CA ILE A 99 12.49 9.24 -18.07
C ILE A 99 11.25 9.43 -17.18
N ILE A 100 10.56 10.56 -17.32
CA ILE A 100 9.37 10.87 -16.53
C ILE A 100 8.22 9.90 -16.87
N ALA A 101 7.99 9.62 -18.15
CA ALA A 101 6.96 8.67 -18.59
C ALA A 101 7.20 7.26 -18.03
N ALA A 102 8.42 6.74 -18.19
CA ALA A 102 8.80 5.43 -17.66
C ALA A 102 8.71 5.37 -16.11
N TYR A 103 8.94 6.50 -15.43
CA TYR A 103 8.77 6.58 -13.99
C TYR A 103 7.29 6.54 -13.57
N TRP A 104 6.40 7.26 -14.27
CA TRP A 104 4.96 7.29 -13.97
C TRP A 104 4.20 6.02 -14.34
N ASP A 105 4.74 5.20 -15.24
CA ASP A 105 4.21 3.87 -15.54
C ASP A 105 4.35 2.89 -14.37
N ARG A 106 5.18 3.22 -13.37
CA ARG A 106 5.33 2.40 -12.15
C ARG A 106 4.09 2.49 -11.27
N ASN A 107 3.77 1.39 -10.60
CA ASN A 107 2.65 1.32 -9.66
C ASN A 107 2.97 1.98 -8.32
N VAL A 108 4.25 2.14 -7.99
CA VAL A 108 4.71 2.77 -6.75
C VAL A 108 5.72 3.84 -7.12
N THR A 109 5.40 5.08 -6.81
CA THR A 109 6.22 6.26 -7.15
C THR A 109 6.27 7.22 -5.98
N THR A 110 7.16 8.18 -6.02
CA THR A 110 7.18 9.32 -5.10
C THR A 110 6.88 10.60 -5.88
N VAL A 111 6.16 11.52 -5.27
CA VAL A 111 5.79 12.81 -5.84
C VAL A 111 6.24 13.89 -4.89
N PHE A 112 7.01 14.84 -5.40
CA PHE A 112 7.34 16.05 -4.66
C PHE A 112 6.15 17.02 -4.75
N SER A 113 5.63 17.41 -3.60
CA SER A 113 4.49 18.31 -3.49
C SER A 113 4.92 19.56 -2.72
N ASP A 114 5.15 20.64 -3.45
CA ASP A 114 5.38 21.98 -2.90
C ASP A 114 4.14 22.85 -3.15
N PRO A 115 3.50 23.38 -2.10
CA PRO A 115 2.34 24.25 -2.25
C PRO A 115 2.69 25.63 -2.80
N ASN A 116 3.89 26.17 -2.55
CA ASN A 116 4.24 27.56 -2.86
C ASN A 116 5.72 27.73 -3.22
N PRO A 117 6.13 27.41 -4.46
CA PRO A 117 7.47 27.75 -4.93
C PRO A 117 7.66 29.26 -5.02
N VAL A 118 8.79 29.77 -4.55
CA VAL A 118 9.13 31.20 -4.55
C VAL A 118 10.21 31.48 -5.58
N TRP A 119 9.92 32.39 -6.50
CA TRP A 119 10.84 32.87 -7.53
C TRP A 119 11.31 34.28 -7.19
N MET A 120 12.62 34.46 -7.06
CA MET A 120 13.22 35.77 -6.84
C MET A 120 13.88 36.25 -8.12
N THR A 121 13.68 37.52 -8.44
CA THR A 121 14.22 38.20 -9.63
C THR A 121 15.30 39.20 -9.22
N GLY A 122 15.97 39.83 -10.20
CA GLY A 122 16.97 40.87 -9.93
C GLY A 122 18.36 40.34 -9.59
N ARG A 123 18.88 39.43 -10.43
CA ARG A 123 20.24 38.88 -10.29
C ARG A 123 21.30 39.96 -10.58
N ALA A 124 22.30 40.09 -9.73
CA ALA A 124 23.48 40.91 -10.03
C ALA A 124 24.42 40.19 -11.02
N ALA A 125 25.19 40.95 -11.80
CA ALA A 125 26.02 40.42 -12.90
C ALA A 125 26.98 39.30 -12.46
N ASP A 126 27.56 39.40 -11.26
CA ASP A 126 28.57 38.47 -10.73
C ASP A 126 28.01 37.47 -9.71
N THR A 127 26.69 37.38 -9.59
CA THR A 127 26.06 36.47 -8.61
C THR A 127 25.56 35.18 -9.26
N PRO A 128 25.82 34.00 -8.64
CA PRO A 128 25.32 32.74 -9.15
C PRO A 128 23.79 32.66 -9.01
N PHE A 129 23.17 31.84 -9.85
CA PHE A 129 21.77 31.48 -9.66
C PHE A 129 21.67 30.39 -8.58
N ILE A 130 20.82 30.60 -7.59
CA ILE A 130 20.73 29.71 -6.43
C ILE A 130 19.42 28.92 -6.48
N ILE A 131 19.51 27.60 -6.35
CA ILE A 131 18.36 26.71 -6.15
C ILE A 131 18.41 26.19 -4.72
N ASN A 132 17.45 26.59 -3.92
CA ASN A 132 17.26 26.13 -2.54
C ASN A 132 16.00 25.26 -2.49
N ALA A 133 16.17 23.95 -2.33
CA ALA A 133 15.07 23.02 -2.16
C ALA A 133 15.13 22.38 -0.77
N THR A 134 14.05 22.49 -0.01
CA THR A 134 13.85 21.77 1.24
C THR A 134 12.85 20.66 1.00
N ILE A 135 13.30 19.41 1.15
CA ILE A 135 12.49 18.22 0.90
C ILE A 135 12.22 17.55 2.24
N ARG A 136 10.96 17.48 2.65
CA ARG A 136 10.56 16.85 3.90
C ARG A 136 10.08 15.43 3.65
N TYR A 137 10.37 14.53 4.58
CA TYR A 137 9.91 13.14 4.55
C TYR A 137 8.82 12.97 5.62
N PRO A 138 7.54 13.19 5.28
CA PRO A 138 6.46 13.03 6.23
C PRO A 138 6.24 11.55 6.59
N VAL A 139 5.56 11.32 7.71
CA VAL A 139 5.06 9.98 8.05
C VAL A 139 3.83 9.71 7.20
N GLU A 140 3.83 8.60 6.46
CA GLU A 140 2.75 8.25 5.53
C GLU A 140 2.09 6.92 5.87
N VAL A 141 0.81 6.80 5.52
CA VAL A 141 0.05 5.56 5.66
C VAL A 141 0.24 4.73 4.40
N ILE A 142 0.85 3.56 4.57
CA ILE A 142 1.13 2.63 3.48
C ILE A 142 0.08 1.51 3.48
N LEU A 143 -0.46 1.22 2.31
CA LEU A 143 -1.45 0.15 2.14
C LEU A 143 -0.76 -1.14 1.68
N TYR A 144 -1.11 -2.25 2.33
CA TYR A 144 -0.61 -3.57 1.98
C TYR A 144 -1.74 -4.59 1.85
N GLN A 145 -1.49 -5.65 1.09
CA GLN A 145 -2.38 -6.77 0.92
C GLN A 145 -2.20 -7.77 2.07
N PRO A 146 -3.23 -8.02 2.89
CA PRO A 146 -3.13 -8.90 4.06
C PRO A 146 -2.83 -10.34 3.66
N GLY A 147 -2.13 -11.06 4.54
CA GLY A 147 -1.81 -12.47 4.33
C GLY A 147 -2.96 -13.42 4.64
N PHE A 148 -2.82 -14.68 4.25
CA PHE A 148 -3.83 -15.71 4.53
C PHE A 148 -4.20 -15.78 6.02
N TRP A 149 -3.20 -15.82 6.91
CA TRP A 149 -3.43 -15.90 8.35
C TRP A 149 -4.08 -14.65 8.94
N GLU A 150 -3.77 -13.48 8.40
CA GLU A 150 -4.39 -12.22 8.79
C GLU A 150 -5.87 -12.18 8.38
N ILE A 151 -6.17 -12.66 7.17
CA ILE A 151 -7.55 -12.82 6.69
C ILE A 151 -8.30 -13.83 7.56
N ILE A 152 -7.71 -15.01 7.82
CA ILE A 152 -8.33 -16.05 8.66
C ILE A 152 -8.65 -15.51 10.05
N LYS A 153 -7.75 -14.72 10.66
CA LYS A 153 -7.95 -14.06 11.96
C LYS A 153 -9.20 -13.17 12.00
N PHE A 154 -9.63 -12.59 10.89
CA PHE A 154 -10.88 -11.82 10.86
C PHE A 154 -12.06 -12.66 10.36
N ALA A 155 -11.84 -13.62 9.48
CA ALA A 155 -12.89 -14.47 8.93
C ALA A 155 -13.54 -15.37 10.00
N TRP A 156 -12.77 -15.90 10.96
CA TRP A 156 -13.32 -16.80 11.97
C TRP A 156 -14.34 -16.12 12.89
N ILE A 157 -14.14 -14.84 13.24
CA ILE A 157 -15.08 -14.10 14.09
C ILE A 157 -16.42 -13.89 13.36
N GLN A 158 -16.36 -13.60 12.06
CA GLN A 158 -17.55 -13.44 11.22
C GLN A 158 -18.27 -14.77 11.05
N TYR A 159 -17.52 -15.84 10.79
CA TYR A 159 -18.07 -17.19 10.65
C TYR A 159 -18.80 -17.65 11.91
N VAL A 160 -18.18 -17.50 13.09
CA VAL A 160 -18.81 -17.87 14.38
C VAL A 160 -20.05 -17.04 14.65
N SER A 161 -20.03 -15.74 14.35
CA SER A 161 -21.17 -14.84 14.54
C SER A 161 -22.39 -15.30 13.72
N ILE A 162 -22.17 -15.67 12.46
CA ILE A 162 -23.22 -16.17 11.57
C ILE A 162 -23.68 -17.57 12.00
N LEU A 163 -22.73 -18.46 12.34
CA LEU A 163 -23.02 -19.83 12.74
C LEU A 163 -23.96 -19.90 13.95
N LEU A 164 -23.76 -19.06 14.97
CA LEU A 164 -24.61 -19.03 16.17
C LEU A 164 -26.07 -18.69 15.84
N ILE A 165 -26.30 -17.72 14.95
CA ILE A 165 -27.64 -17.35 14.49
C ILE A 165 -28.27 -18.53 13.74
N PHE A 166 -27.52 -19.16 12.83
CA PHE A 166 -27.98 -20.33 12.10
C PHE A 166 -28.37 -21.49 13.03
N LEU A 167 -27.52 -21.83 14.01
CA LEU A 167 -27.81 -22.88 14.98
C LEU A 167 -29.06 -22.56 15.81
N TRP A 168 -29.24 -21.30 16.21
CA TRP A 168 -30.43 -20.85 16.92
C TRP A 168 -31.69 -21.02 16.07
N VAL A 169 -31.69 -20.53 14.83
CA VAL A 169 -32.82 -20.64 13.89
C VAL A 169 -33.15 -22.11 13.60
N PHE A 170 -32.16 -22.93 13.24
CA PHE A 170 -32.36 -24.36 12.98
C PHE A 170 -32.85 -25.11 14.21
N GLY A 171 -32.42 -24.72 15.41
CA GLY A 171 -32.96 -25.25 16.67
C GLY A 171 -34.47 -24.98 16.78
N ARG A 172 -34.91 -23.76 16.47
CA ARG A 172 -36.34 -23.39 16.48
C ARG A 172 -37.14 -24.15 15.42
N ILE A 173 -36.60 -24.28 14.21
CA ILE A 173 -37.24 -25.04 13.12
C ILE A 173 -37.37 -26.51 13.49
N LYS A 174 -36.29 -27.15 14.00
CA LYS A 174 -36.35 -28.56 14.43
C LYS A 174 -37.40 -28.76 15.52
N MET A 175 -37.42 -27.91 16.54
CA MET A 175 -38.42 -27.97 17.61
C MET A 175 -39.84 -27.88 17.04
N PHE A 176 -40.08 -26.95 16.11
CA PHE A 176 -41.37 -26.81 15.41
C PHE A 176 -41.74 -28.06 14.61
N VAL A 177 -40.81 -28.64 13.84
CA VAL A 177 -41.07 -29.83 13.01
C VAL A 177 -41.41 -31.05 13.87
N PHE A 178 -40.67 -31.27 14.96
CA PHE A 178 -40.89 -32.41 15.86
C PHE A 178 -42.14 -32.24 16.73
N GLN A 179 -42.44 -31.02 17.21
CA GLN A 179 -43.66 -30.77 17.99
C GLN A 179 -44.92 -30.91 17.15
N ASN A 180 -44.90 -30.46 15.90
CA ASN A 180 -46.06 -30.53 15.01
C ASN A 180 -46.14 -31.82 14.19
N GLN A 181 -45.28 -32.81 14.45
CA GLN A 181 -45.23 -34.11 13.74
C GLN A 181 -45.29 -33.97 12.20
N VAL A 182 -44.62 -32.96 11.65
CA VAL A 182 -44.64 -32.71 10.20
C VAL A 182 -43.92 -33.84 9.44
N LEU A 183 -43.09 -34.63 10.14
CA LEU A 183 -42.40 -35.81 9.64
C LEU A 183 -42.74 -37.03 10.51
N THR A 184 -42.84 -38.20 9.90
CA THR A 184 -43.13 -39.47 10.58
C THR A 184 -42.03 -39.81 11.60
N THR A 185 -42.33 -39.71 12.89
CA THR A 185 -41.40 -40.07 13.98
C THR A 185 -41.67 -41.49 14.47
N THR A 186 -40.64 -42.34 14.55
CA THR A 186 -40.73 -43.65 15.19
C THR A 186 -40.31 -43.55 16.66
N PRO A 187 -41.16 -43.97 17.63
CA PRO A 187 -40.74 -44.03 19.02
C PRO A 187 -39.72 -45.16 19.20
N ILE A 188 -38.55 -44.84 19.75
CA ILE A 188 -37.58 -45.83 20.18
C ILE A 188 -38.09 -46.41 21.51
N SER A 189 -38.61 -47.64 21.50
CA SER A 189 -38.95 -48.35 22.72
C SER A 189 -37.67 -48.64 23.53
N PRO A 190 -37.60 -48.30 24.82
CA PRO A 190 -36.47 -48.68 25.66
C PRO A 190 -36.41 -50.20 25.76
N VAL A 191 -35.29 -50.77 25.29
CA VAL A 191 -35.01 -52.21 25.44
C VAL A 191 -34.75 -52.47 26.92
N LEU A 192 -35.72 -53.10 27.61
CA LEU A 192 -35.54 -53.64 28.95
C LEU A 192 -34.49 -54.77 28.91
N PRO A 193 -33.57 -54.87 29.90
CA PRO A 193 -32.60 -55.95 29.95
C PRO A 193 -33.28 -57.28 30.28
N VAL A 194 -32.92 -58.29 29.48
CA VAL A 194 -33.40 -59.67 29.50
C VAL A 194 -33.26 -60.32 30.88
N SER A 195 -34.29 -61.04 31.33
CA SER A 195 -34.17 -62.13 32.31
C SER A 195 -34.87 -63.39 31.76
N PRO A 196 -34.22 -64.58 31.76
CA PRO A 196 -34.82 -65.79 31.22
C PRO A 196 -35.68 -66.46 32.30
N VAL A 197 -36.99 -66.53 32.08
CA VAL A 197 -37.89 -67.32 32.93
C VAL A 197 -37.79 -68.79 32.52
N LEU A 198 -37.25 -69.59 33.44
CA LEU A 198 -37.23 -71.06 33.42
C LEU A 198 -38.65 -71.61 33.23
N SER A 199 -38.87 -72.37 32.15
CA SER A 199 -40.05 -73.23 31.97
C SER A 199 -39.96 -74.43 32.93
N TYR A 200 -40.84 -74.49 33.93
CA TYR A 200 -41.11 -75.70 34.67
C TYR A 200 -42.45 -76.28 34.20
N LYS A 201 -42.41 -77.45 33.54
CA LYS A 201 -43.61 -78.23 33.20
C LYS A 201 -44.20 -78.83 34.47
N GLN A 202 -45.49 -78.63 34.71
CA GLN A 202 -46.23 -79.36 35.74
C GLN A 202 -47.28 -80.24 35.06
N HIS A 203 -47.12 -81.56 35.24
CA HIS A 203 -48.08 -82.58 34.90
C HIS A 203 -49.32 -82.46 35.81
N GLN A 204 -50.51 -82.62 35.24
CA GLN A 204 -51.70 -83.00 35.99
C GLN A 204 -52.25 -84.32 35.46
N SER A 205 -52.62 -85.14 36.44
CA SER A 205 -53.13 -86.50 36.42
C SER A 205 -54.60 -86.56 36.03
#